data_AF-A0AAJ1KYU0-F1
#
_entry.id   AF-A0AAJ1KYU0-F1
#
_cell.length_a   1.000
_cell.length_b   1.000
_cell.length_c   1.000
_cell.angle_alpha   90.00
_cell.angle_beta   90.00
_cell.angle_gamma   90.00
#
_symmetry.space_group_name_H-M   'P 1'
#
loop_
_entity.id
_entity.type
_entity.pdbx_description
1 polymer ?
#
loop_
_entity_poly.entity_id
_entity_poly.type
_entity_poly.pdbx_seq_one_letter_code
_entity_poly.pdbx_strand_id
1 'polypeptide(L)'
;MCDRTVFLNFQSQDTTPFITEVEMLIGGVPRLMYPDGTEQFADDETDSLLIYSPRLTELELEAFCEANIEHYRTFHEANLKQLLRGDRVPLTPFWAE
;
A
#
# COMPACT_ATOMS: atom_id res chain seq x y z
N MET A 1 -17.87 3.63 27.89
CA MET A 1 -17.14 2.61 27.10
C MET A 1 -18.11 2.15 26.01
N CYS A 2 -17.84 2.48 24.74
CA CYS A 2 -18.68 2.04 23.63
C CYS A 2 -18.36 0.59 23.30
N ASP A 3 -19.37 -0.27 23.42
CA ASP A 3 -19.30 -1.67 23.04
C ASP A 3 -19.23 -1.74 21.50
N ARG A 4 -18.04 -2.00 20.97
CA ARG A 4 -17.79 -2.03 19.52
C ARG A 4 -17.72 -3.49 19.08
N THR A 5 -18.82 -4.01 18.56
CA THR A 5 -18.87 -5.35 17.99
C THR A 5 -18.14 -5.37 16.65
N VAL A 6 -17.08 -6.18 16.54
CA VAL A 6 -16.34 -6.41 15.29
C VAL A 6 -16.91 -7.65 14.61
N PHE A 7 -17.41 -7.50 13.39
CA PHE A 7 -17.88 -8.61 12.56
C PHE A 7 -16.79 -8.98 11.54
N LEU A 8 -16.27 -10.19 11.65
CA LEU A 8 -15.35 -10.77 10.67
C LEU A 8 -16.15 -11.60 9.67
N ASN A 9 -16.19 -11.19 8.40
CA ASN A 9 -16.82 -11.94 7.32
C ASN A 9 -15.75 -12.74 6.56
N PHE A 10 -15.65 -14.04 6.83
CA PHE A 10 -14.71 -14.93 6.13
C PHE A 10 -15.10 -15.23 4.67
N GLN A 11 -16.27 -14.79 4.22
CA GLN A 11 -16.78 -15.02 2.86
C GLN A 11 -16.61 -13.81 1.94
N SER A 12 -16.08 -12.68 2.42
CA SER A 12 -15.79 -11.54 1.55
C SER A 12 -14.68 -11.92 0.57
N GLN A 13 -14.96 -11.76 -0.72
CA GLN A 13 -13.95 -11.91 -1.77
C GLN A 13 -13.06 -10.68 -1.74
N ASP A 14 -11.73 -10.86 -1.71
CA ASP A 14 -10.81 -9.75 -1.90
C ASP A 14 -10.96 -9.25 -3.33
N THR A 15 -11.57 -8.07 -3.47
CA THR A 15 -11.76 -7.40 -4.76
C THR A 15 -10.52 -6.64 -5.20
N THR A 16 -9.49 -6.55 -4.33
CA THR A 16 -8.27 -5.78 -4.52
C THR A 16 -7.01 -6.58 -4.12
N PRO A 17 -6.80 -7.80 -4.67
CA PRO A 17 -5.67 -8.65 -4.29
C PRO A 17 -4.30 -8.03 -4.55
N PHE A 18 -4.14 -7.17 -5.56
CA PHE A 18 -2.85 -6.56 -5.88
C PHE A 18 -2.54 -5.38 -4.96
N ILE A 19 -3.53 -4.61 -4.52
CA ILE A 19 -3.38 -3.66 -3.41
C ILE A 19 -2.91 -4.40 -2.16
N THR A 20 -3.58 -5.52 -1.81
CA THR A 20 -3.19 -6.34 -0.65
C THR A 20 -1.75 -6.86 -0.80
N GLU A 21 -1.36 -7.34 -1.98
CA GLU A 21 0.00 -7.81 -2.24
C GLU A 21 1.03 -6.67 -2.15
N VAL A 22 0.73 -5.51 -2.75
CA VAL A 22 1.62 -4.34 -2.72
C VAL A 22 1.82 -3.84 -1.29
N GLU A 23 0.77 -3.76 -0.48
CA GLU A 23 0.85 -3.36 0.93
C GLU A 23 1.86 -4.24 1.69
N MET A 24 1.83 -5.55 1.45
CA MET A 24 2.78 -6.50 2.05
C MET A 24 4.21 -6.31 1.50
N LEU A 25 4.36 -6.11 0.18
CA LEU A 25 5.65 -5.94 -0.47
C LEU A 25 6.37 -4.65 -0.05
N ILE A 26 5.64 -3.60 0.31
CA ILE A 26 6.23 -2.33 0.80
C ILE A 26 6.39 -2.29 2.33
N GLY A 27 6.14 -3.40 3.03
CA GLY A 27 6.35 -3.52 4.48
C GLY A 27 5.20 -2.99 5.33
N GLY A 28 3.96 -3.08 4.84
CA GLY A 28 2.76 -2.65 5.56
C GLY A 28 2.66 -1.14 5.70
N VAL A 29 3.04 -0.40 4.66
CA VAL A 29 2.79 1.05 4.57
C VAL A 29 1.29 1.27 4.37
N PRO A 30 0.64 2.17 5.13
CA PRO A 30 -0.79 2.36 5.04
C PRO A 30 -1.23 2.97 3.69
N ARG A 31 -2.49 2.72 3.34
CA ARG A 31 -3.21 3.51 2.34
C ARG A 31 -3.84 4.73 3.01
N LEU A 32 -3.46 5.92 2.58
CA LEU A 32 -4.15 7.15 2.95
C LEU A 32 -5.38 7.31 2.06
N MET A 33 -6.55 7.46 2.68
CA MET A 33 -7.81 7.79 2.00
C MET A 33 -8.03 9.30 2.01
N TYR A 34 -8.32 9.88 0.85
CA TYR A 34 -8.56 11.32 0.70
C TYR A 34 -10.05 11.66 0.57
N PRO A 35 -10.47 12.91 0.88
CA PRO A 35 -11.88 13.32 0.84
C PRO A 35 -12.57 13.20 -0.52
N ASP A 36 -11.81 13.15 -1.62
CA ASP A 36 -12.34 12.97 -2.98
C ASP A 36 -12.52 11.49 -3.38
N GLY A 37 -12.29 10.55 -2.45
CA GLY A 37 -12.45 9.12 -2.67
C GLY A 37 -11.25 8.46 -3.36
N THR A 38 -10.15 9.18 -3.54
CA THR A 38 -8.89 8.60 -3.99
C THR A 38 -8.04 8.13 -2.81
N GLU A 39 -7.10 7.24 -3.10
CA GLU A 39 -6.22 6.56 -2.17
C GLU A 39 -4.78 6.61 -2.65
N GLN A 40 -3.84 6.49 -1.72
CA GLN A 40 -2.42 6.45 -2.02
C GLN A 40 -1.66 5.67 -0.94
N PHE A 41 -0.71 4.83 -1.34
CA PHE A 41 0.27 4.28 -0.40
C PHE A 41 1.27 5.36 -0.03
N ALA A 42 1.26 5.79 1.22
CA ALA A 42 2.17 6.78 1.74
C ALA A 42 2.41 6.60 3.24
N ASP A 43 3.62 6.95 3.67
CA ASP A 43 3.98 7.01 5.08
C ASP A 43 4.29 8.46 5.48
N ASP A 44 3.45 9.01 6.34
CA ASP A 44 3.56 10.37 6.89
C ASP A 44 4.06 10.40 8.35
N GLU A 45 4.39 9.25 8.93
CA GLU A 45 4.87 9.13 10.31
C GLU A 45 6.40 9.31 10.43
N THR A 46 7.11 9.30 9.31
CA THR A 46 8.56 9.58 9.27
C THR A 46 8.87 11.08 9.09
N ASP A 47 10.13 11.48 9.30
CA ASP A 47 10.60 12.86 9.10
C ASP A 47 10.42 13.38 7.66
N SER A 48 10.07 12.52 6.70
CA SER A 48 9.85 12.87 5.30
C SER A 48 8.73 12.03 4.71
N LEU A 49 7.76 12.66 4.06
CA LEU A 49 6.66 11.95 3.39
C LEU A 49 7.23 10.95 2.36
N LEU A 50 7.02 9.66 2.58
CA LEU A 50 7.39 8.60 1.65
C LEU A 50 6.16 8.20 0.84
N ILE A 51 6.28 8.23 -0.49
CA ILE A 51 5.17 7.93 -1.42
C ILE A 51 5.52 6.68 -2.20
N TYR A 52 4.58 5.73 -2.25
CA TYR A 52 4.77 4.43 -2.87
C TYR A 52 3.83 4.17 -4.06
N SER A 53 2.83 5.04 -4.28
CA SER A 53 1.94 4.97 -5.44
C SER A 53 1.50 6.37 -5.88
N PRO A 54 0.96 6.54 -7.10
CA PRO A 54 0.13 7.70 -7.43
C PRO A 54 -1.15 7.71 -6.57
N ARG A 55 -1.81 8.87 -6.54
CA ARG A 55 -3.12 9.05 -5.90
C ARG A 55 -4.23 8.75 -6.90
N LEU A 56 -4.99 7.68 -6.68
CA LEU A 56 -5.95 7.08 -7.62
C LEU A 56 -7.20 6.61 -6.90
N THR A 57 -8.31 6.37 -7.58
CA THR A 57 -9.44 5.63 -6.95
C THR A 57 -9.02 4.19 -6.62
N GLU A 58 -9.70 3.51 -5.68
CA GLU A 58 -9.34 2.13 -5.30
C GLU A 58 -9.25 1.18 -6.51
N LEU A 59 -10.19 1.28 -7.47
CA LEU A 59 -10.19 0.46 -8.68
C LEU A 59 -9.01 0.77 -9.61
N GLU A 60 -8.67 2.05 -9.77
CA GLU A 60 -7.51 2.47 -10.58
C GLU A 60 -6.19 2.10 -9.90
N LEU A 61 -6.14 2.19 -8.57
CA LEU A 61 -4.99 1.80 -7.77
C LEU A 61 -4.76 0.27 -7.86
N GLU A 62 -5.82 -0.54 -7.80
CA GLU A 62 -5.73 -1.99 -8.00
C GLU A 62 -5.15 -2.33 -9.38
N ALA A 63 -5.68 -1.72 -10.44
CA ALA A 63 -5.18 -1.93 -11.80
C ALA A 63 -3.72 -1.44 -11.94
N PHE A 64 -3.35 -0.35 -11.27
CA PHE A 64 -1.98 0.15 -11.23
C PHE A 64 -1.05 -0.83 -10.50
N CYS A 65 -1.46 -1.38 -9.36
CA CYS A 65 -0.70 -2.37 -8.61
C CYS A 65 -0.49 -3.65 -9.43
N GLU A 66 -1.53 -4.14 -10.12
CA GLU A 66 -1.42 -5.28 -11.04
C GLU A 66 -0.38 -5.02 -12.14
N ALA A 67 -0.51 -3.89 -12.85
CA ALA A 67 0.36 -3.56 -13.98
C ALA A 67 1.84 -3.35 -13.58
N ASN A 68 2.10 -3.01 -12.31
CA ASN A 68 3.44 -2.64 -11.82
C ASN A 68 3.97 -3.59 -10.74
N ILE A 69 3.36 -4.76 -10.54
CA ILE A 69 3.68 -5.64 -9.42
C ILE A 69 5.17 -6.03 -9.36
N GLU A 70 5.82 -6.17 -10.51
CA GLU A 70 7.23 -6.52 -10.61
C GLU A 70 8.17 -5.43 -10.06
N HIS A 71 7.78 -4.15 -10.12
CA HIS A 71 8.54 -3.07 -9.49
C HIS A 71 8.54 -3.23 -7.96
N TYR A 72 7.39 -3.56 -7.39
CA TYR A 72 7.25 -3.78 -5.95
C TYR A 72 7.95 -5.05 -5.48
N ARG A 73 7.88 -6.15 -6.25
CA ARG A 73 8.62 -7.38 -5.95
C ARG A 73 10.13 -7.16 -5.95
N THR A 74 10.64 -6.47 -6.98
CA THR A 74 12.06 -6.09 -7.06
C THR A 74 12.48 -5.23 -5.87
N PHE A 75 11.67 -4.23 -5.52
CA PHE A 75 11.90 -3.38 -4.35
C PHE A 75 11.93 -4.20 -3.05
N HIS A 76 10.95 -5.09 -2.86
CA HIS A 76 10.86 -5.94 -1.67
C HIS A 76 12.07 -6.86 -1.54
N GLU A 77 12.48 -7.54 -2.61
CA GLU A 77 13.64 -8.42 -2.61
C GLU A 77 14.94 -7.67 -2.26
N ALA A 78 15.13 -6.49 -2.85
CA ALA A 78 16.30 -5.65 -2.59
C ALA A 78 16.36 -5.16 -1.13
N ASN A 79 15.20 -5.03 -0.47
CA ASN A 79 15.08 -4.40 0.85
C ASN A 79 14.56 -5.33 1.96
N LEU A 80 14.42 -6.62 1.70
CA LEU A 80 13.76 -7.60 2.58
C LEU A 80 14.25 -7.54 4.03
N LYS A 81 15.56 -7.41 4.25
CA LYS A 81 16.14 -7.35 5.62
C LYS A 81 15.70 -6.11 6.41
N GLN A 82 15.50 -4.98 5.73
CA GLN A 82 15.08 -3.72 6.33
C GLN A 82 13.57 -3.77 6.61
N LEU A 83 12.78 -4.23 5.63
CA LEU A 83 11.33 -4.38 5.78
C LEU A 83 10.97 -5.35 6.93
N LEU A 84 11.68 -6.47 7.08
CA LEU A 84 11.46 -7.42 8.19
C LEU A 84 11.81 -6.85 9.57
N ARG A 85 12.60 -5.77 9.65
CA ARG A 85 12.87 -5.04 10.90
C ARG A 85 11.84 -3.97 11.20
N GLY A 86 10.92 -3.71 10.27
CA GLY A 86 9.96 -2.62 10.33
C GLY A 86 10.51 -1.27 9.84
N ASP A 87 11.68 -1.26 9.18
CA ASP A 87 12.24 -0.02 8.63
C ASP A 87 11.39 0.48 7.45
N ARG A 88 11.20 1.80 7.35
CA ARG A 88 10.59 2.46 6.18
C ARG A 88 11.66 2.78 5.16
N VAL A 89 11.58 2.13 4.00
CA VAL A 89 12.56 2.28 2.92
C VAL A 89 11.98 3.11 1.78
N PRO A 90 12.62 4.21 1.36
CA PRO A 90 12.15 5.01 0.23
C PRO A 90 12.08 4.19 -1.06
N LEU A 91 10.98 4.32 -1.78
CA LEU A 91 10.81 3.76 -3.13
C LEU A 91 11.09 4.87 -4.15
N THR A 92 11.92 4.57 -5.16
CA THR A 92 12.07 5.47 -6.31
C THR A 92 10.78 5.42 -7.14
N PRO A 93 10.10 6.56 -7.37
CA PRO A 93 8.91 6.59 -8.20
C PRO A 93 9.20 6.08 -9.61
N PHE A 94 8.32 5.21 -10.11
CA PHE A 94 8.39 4.65 -11.47
C PHE A 94 7.17 5.03 -12.33
N TRP A 95 6.21 5.75 -11.74
CA TRP A 95 5.05 6.31 -12.43
C TRP A 95 5.36 7.73 -12.91
N ALA A 96 4.63 8.19 -13.93
CA ALA A 96 4.66 9.58 -14.35
C ALA A 96 3.88 10.46 -13.36
N GLU A 97 4.37 11.69 -13.14
CA GLU A 97 3.66 12.73 -12.36
C GLU A 97 2.42 13.27 -13.08
#